data_AF-X0RY17-F1
#
_entry.id   AF-X0RY17-F1
#
_cell.length_a   1.000
_cell.length_b   1.000
_cell.length_c   1.000
_cell.angle_alpha   90.00
_cell.angle_beta   90.00
_cell.angle_gamma   90.00
#
_symmetry.space_group_name_H-M   'P 1'
#
loop_
_entity.id
_entity.type
_entity.pdbx_description
1 polymer ?
#
loop_
_entity_poly.entity_id
_entity_poly.type
_entity_poly.pdbx_seq_one_letter_code
_entity_poly.pdbx_strand_id
1 'polypeptide(L)'
;MIGISGGQKGVVYFSATRDLLSSILDSMGETDKSEENYVDLAGEVANTIAGNARKEFGSEFHISVPFVFKGAPQSIVLPNDERSFIIPITWHSEVGEIVVCLQD
;
A
#
# COMPACT_ATOMS: atom_id res chain seq x y z
N MET A 1 2.68 3.11 2.39
CA MET A 1 1.65 3.94 3.03
C MET A 1 1.55 5.27 2.31
N ILE A 2 0.34 5.73 2.03
CA ILE A 2 0.06 6.98 1.33
C ILE A 2 -1.08 7.70 2.08
N GLY A 3 -0.85 8.95 2.45
CA GLY A 3 -1.86 9.80 3.04
C GLY A 3 -2.85 10.28 1.99
N ILE A 4 -4.13 10.31 2.36
CA ILE A 4 -5.26 10.80 1.57
C ILE A 4 -5.71 12.13 2.19
N SER A 5 -6.02 13.12 1.36
CA SER A 5 -6.61 14.39 1.79
C SER A 5 -7.52 15.00 0.72
N GLY A 6 -8.20 16.09 1.07
CA GLY A 6 -9.19 16.76 0.23
C GLY A 6 -10.58 16.69 0.87
N GLY A 7 -11.58 16.22 0.14
CA GLY A 7 -12.95 16.06 0.65
C GLY A 7 -13.08 15.06 1.81
N GLN A 8 -12.14 14.14 1.95
CA GLN A 8 -11.95 13.27 3.11
C GLN A 8 -10.45 13.18 3.41
N LYS A 9 -10.10 12.88 4.66
CA LYS A 9 -8.72 12.60 5.06
C LYS A 9 -8.58 11.14 5.40
N GLY A 10 -7.36 10.62 5.33
CA GLY A 10 -7.13 9.25 5.72
C GLY A 10 -5.79 8.72 5.25
N VAL A 11 -5.71 7.41 5.16
CA VAL A 11 -4.52 6.71 4.71
C VAL A 11 -4.90 5.43 3.98
N VAL A 12 -4.15 5.13 2.93
CA VAL A 12 -4.11 3.82 2.30
C VAL A 12 -2.72 3.22 2.47
N TYR A 13 -2.60 1.96 2.84
CA TYR A 13 -1.32 1.27 2.76
C TYR A 13 -1.47 -0.16 2.27
N PHE A 14 -0.42 -0.59 1.58
CA PHE A 14 -0.22 -1.95 1.13
C PHE A 14 0.78 -2.63 2.07
N SER A 15 0.44 -3.83 2.52
CA SER A 15 1.28 -4.72 3.30
C SER A 15 1.45 -6.03 2.52
N ALA A 16 2.66 -6.57 2.53
CA ALA A 16 2.98 -7.79 1.81
C ALA A 16 4.08 -8.56 2.54
N THR A 17 4.03 -9.88 2.41
CA THR A 17 5.17 -10.72 2.75
C THR A 17 6.28 -10.53 1.72
N ARG A 18 7.51 -10.88 2.10
CA ARG A 18 8.64 -10.92 1.17
C ARG A 18 8.36 -11.87 0.00
N ASP A 19 7.68 -12.98 0.26
CA ASP A 19 7.37 -14.01 -0.73
C ASP A 19 6.36 -13.51 -1.78
N LEU A 20 5.36 -12.72 -1.35
CA LEU A 20 4.46 -12.03 -2.28
C LEU A 20 5.26 -11.08 -3.19
N LEU A 21 6.09 -10.21 -2.61
CA LEU A 21 6.90 -9.25 -3.38
C LEU A 21 7.88 -9.96 -4.33
N SER A 22 8.49 -11.07 -3.89
CA SER A 22 9.38 -11.89 -4.71
C SER A 22 8.66 -12.46 -5.93
N SER A 23 7.44 -12.96 -5.73
CA SER A 23 6.59 -13.48 -6.80
C SER A 23 6.21 -12.40 -7.82
N ILE A 24 6.01 -11.16 -7.38
CA ILE A 24 5.77 -10.01 -8.28
C ILE A 24 7.02 -9.76 -9.13
N LEU A 25 8.19 -9.63 -8.49
CA LEU A 25 9.46 -9.40 -9.20
C LEU A 25 9.76 -10.55 -10.18
N ASP A 26 9.53 -11.81 -9.81
CA ASP A 26 9.70 -12.97 -10.69
C ASP A 26 8.78 -12.89 -11.91
N SER A 27 7.52 -12.49 -11.70
CA SER A 27 6.55 -12.31 -12.78
C SER A 27 6.91 -11.14 -13.72
N MET A 28 7.65 -10.15 -13.22
CA MET A 28 8.20 -9.05 -14.02
C MET A 28 9.50 -9.45 -14.76
N GLY A 29 10.05 -10.64 -14.49
CA GLY A 29 11.36 -11.07 -14.99
C GLY A 29 12.53 -10.36 -14.31
N GLU A 30 12.29 -9.72 -13.16
CA GLU A 30 13.30 -8.97 -12.41
C GLU A 30 14.19 -9.93 -11.61
N THR A 31 15.50 -9.79 -11.82
CA THR A 31 16.52 -10.65 -11.21
C THR A 31 17.15 -10.00 -9.97
N ASP A 32 17.08 -8.67 -9.84
CA ASP A 32 17.54 -8.01 -8.63
C ASP A 32 16.55 -8.24 -7.48
N LYS A 33 16.99 -9.02 -6.49
CA LYS A 33 16.23 -9.30 -5.26
C LYS A 33 16.82 -8.57 -4.06
N SER A 34 17.39 -7.38 -4.30
CA SER A 34 17.91 -6.52 -3.24
C SER A 34 16.81 -5.98 -2.33
N GLU A 35 17.19 -5.67 -1.09
CA GLU A 35 16.30 -5.01 -0.11
C GLU A 35 15.83 -3.62 -0.56
N GLU A 36 16.56 -2.98 -1.46
CA GLU A 36 16.18 -1.70 -2.04
C GLU A 36 15.08 -1.91 -3.08
N ASN A 37 15.23 -2.93 -3.95
CA ASN A 37 14.23 -3.23 -4.97
C ASN A 37 12.89 -3.70 -4.36
N TYR A 38 12.91 -4.44 -3.26
CA TYR A 38 11.66 -4.77 -2.54
C TYR A 38 10.94 -3.54 -1.97
N VAL A 39 11.70 -2.56 -1.46
CA VAL A 39 11.12 -1.31 -0.93
C VAL A 39 10.52 -0.50 -2.06
N ASP A 40 11.27 -0.38 -3.15
CA ASP A 40 10.83 0.38 -4.31
C ASP A 40 9.54 -0.23 -4.88
N LEU A 41 9.52 -1.55 -5.10
CA LEU A 41 8.33 -2.27 -5.56
C LEU A 41 7.12 -2.06 -4.62
N ALA A 42 7.31 -2.17 -3.30
CA ALA A 42 6.22 -1.92 -2.35
C ALA A 42 5.70 -0.46 -2.42
N GLY A 43 6.61 0.49 -2.63
CA GLY A 43 6.29 1.89 -2.87
C GLY A 43 5.53 2.11 -4.17
N GLU A 44 5.96 1.49 -5.26
CA GLU A 44 5.31 1.53 -6.57
C GLU A 44 3.89 0.94 -6.50
N VAL A 45 3.72 -0.24 -5.92
CA VAL A 45 2.40 -0.87 -5.76
C VAL A 45 1.46 0.04 -4.96
N ALA A 46 1.93 0.58 -3.83
CA ALA A 46 1.13 1.52 -3.05
C ALA A 46 0.76 2.77 -3.87
N ASN A 47 1.72 3.32 -4.61
CA ASN A 47 1.51 4.51 -5.45
C ASN A 47 0.54 4.24 -6.61
N THR A 48 0.60 3.06 -7.24
CA THR A 48 -0.34 2.64 -8.27
C THR A 48 -1.76 2.55 -7.72
N ILE A 49 -1.95 1.94 -6.55
CA ILE A 49 -3.26 1.84 -5.89
C ILE A 49 -3.83 3.25 -5.60
N ALA A 50 -3.03 4.12 -4.98
CA ALA A 50 -3.46 5.47 -4.64
C ALA A 50 -3.68 6.35 -5.88
N GLY A 51 -2.85 6.19 -6.92
CA GLY A 51 -3.01 6.88 -8.20
C GLY A 51 -4.31 6.50 -8.91
N ASN A 52 -4.66 5.20 -8.89
CA ASN A 52 -5.95 4.73 -9.42
C ASN A 52 -7.13 5.28 -8.61
N ALA A 53 -7.04 5.32 -7.28
CA ALA A 53 -8.06 5.94 -6.44
C ALA A 53 -8.24 7.43 -6.78
N ARG A 54 -7.15 8.19 -6.92
CA ARG A 54 -7.20 9.60 -7.35
C ARG A 54 -7.86 9.77 -8.71
N LYS A 55 -7.58 8.88 -9.66
CA LYS A 55 -8.19 8.92 -11.00
C LYS A 55 -9.70 8.73 -10.94
N GLU A 56 -10.17 7.85 -10.06
CA GLU A 56 -11.60 7.55 -9.89
C GLU A 56 -12.35 8.64 -9.11
N PHE A 57 -11.77 9.14 -8.00
CA PHE A 57 -12.40 10.13 -7.13
C PHE A 57 -12.21 11.59 -7.59
N GLY A 58 -11.35 11.82 -8.58
CA GLY A 58 -11.16 13.13 -9.22
C GLY A 58 -10.13 14.04 -8.55
N SER A 59 -10.08 15.30 -9.00
CA SER A 59 -9.02 16.26 -8.64
C SER A 59 -8.95 16.58 -7.15
N GLU A 60 -10.08 16.52 -6.45
CA GLU A 60 -10.20 16.81 -5.03
C GLU A 60 -9.70 15.67 -4.14
N PHE A 61 -9.32 14.52 -4.71
CA PHE A 61 -8.67 13.43 -3.99
C PHE A 61 -7.16 13.58 -4.10
N HIS A 62 -6.53 14.05 -3.04
CA HIS A 62 -5.09 14.27 -2.99
C HIS A 62 -4.38 13.11 -2.30
N ILE A 63 -3.21 12.74 -2.83
CA ILE A 63 -2.39 11.66 -2.30
C ILE A 63 -0.97 12.17 -1.99
N SER A 64 -0.38 11.70 -0.89
CA SER A 64 1.01 12.00 -0.54
C SER A 64 2.00 11.15 -1.35
N VAL A 65 3.28 11.45 -1.21
CA VAL A 65 4.36 10.51 -1.56
C VAL A 65 4.26 9.23 -0.70
N PRO A 66 4.73 8.07 -1.18
CA PRO A 66 4.70 6.83 -0.42
C PRO A 66 5.76 6.82 0.70
N PHE A 67 5.34 6.38 1.88
CA PHE A 67 6.20 5.97 2.99
C PHE A 67 6.23 4.45 3.07
N VAL A 68 7.42 3.86 3.01
CA VAL A 68 7.60 2.40 3.05
C VAL A 68 8.24 2.00 4.38
N PHE A 69 7.69 0.98 5.02
CA PHE A 69 8.17 0.44 6.29
C PHE A 69 8.70 -0.98 6.07
N LYS A 70 9.78 -1.34 6.76
CA LYS A 70 10.34 -2.70 6.74
C LYS A 70 10.02 -3.43 8.04
N GLY A 71 9.76 -4.73 7.93
CA GLY A 71 9.47 -5.60 9.07
C GLY A 71 8.01 -5.56 9.52
N ALA A 72 7.71 -6.29 10.59
CA ALA A 72 6.38 -6.27 11.19
C ALA A 72 6.09 -4.85 11.70
N PRO A 73 4.99 -4.21 11.26
CA PRO A 73 4.59 -2.93 11.82
C PRO A 73 4.13 -3.17 13.26
N GLN A 74 5.05 -3.12 14.22
CA GLN A 74 4.71 -3.21 15.65
C GLN A 74 3.79 -2.05 16.09
N SER A 75 3.60 -1.04 15.25
CA SER A 75 2.76 0.11 15.53
C SER A 75 2.35 0.89 14.26
N ILE A 76 1.81 0.25 13.22
CA ILE A 76 0.91 1.02 12.35
C ILE A 76 -0.35 1.25 13.19
N VAL A 77 -0.31 2.33 13.96
CA VAL A 77 -1.43 2.77 14.78
C VAL A 77 -2.44 3.33 13.79
N LEU A 78 -3.42 2.49 13.45
CA LEU A 78 -4.63 2.98 12.83
C LEU A 78 -5.34 3.87 13.85
N PRO A 79 -5.89 5.04 13.44
CA PRO A 79 -6.67 5.87 14.34
C PRO A 79 -7.81 5.01 14.94
N ASN A 80 -7.84 4.90 16.27
CA ASN A 80 -8.72 3.95 16.99
C ASN A 80 -10.22 4.26 16.87
N ASP A 81 -10.60 5.38 16.26
CA ASP A 81 -11.99 5.85 16.13
C ASP A 81 -12.46 5.98 14.65
N GLU A 82 -11.70 5.44 13.69
CA GLU A 82 -11.99 5.62 12.27
C GLU A 82 -12.36 4.33 11.55
N ARG A 83 -13.25 4.45 10.56
CA ARG A 83 -13.70 3.31 9.74
C ARG A 83 -12.52 2.81 8.92
N SER A 84 -12.02 1.64 9.33
CA SER A 84 -10.92 0.94 8.70
C SER A 84 -11.43 -0.26 7.91
N PHE A 85 -11.03 -0.37 6.66
CA PHE A 85 -11.34 -1.50 5.78
C PHE A 85 -10.05 -2.24 5.45
N ILE A 86 -10.07 -3.56 5.60
CA ILE A 86 -8.98 -4.44 5.19
C ILE A 86 -9.47 -5.22 3.98
N ILE A 87 -8.73 -5.11 2.88
CA ILE A 87 -8.97 -5.84 1.63
C ILE A 87 -7.83 -6.86 1.50
N PRO A 88 -8.07 -8.14 1.79
CA PRO A 88 -7.05 -9.16 1.64
C PRO A 88 -6.76 -9.40 0.15
N ILE A 89 -5.48 -9.62 -0.16
CA ILE A 89 -4.98 -9.98 -1.48
C ILE A 89 -4.33 -11.35 -1.37
N THR A 90 -4.56 -12.20 -2.36
CA THR A 90 -3.86 -13.48 -2.47
C THR A 90 -3.34 -13.67 -3.89
N TRP A 91 -2.07 -14.03 -4.01
CA TRP A 91 -1.45 -14.37 -5.29
C TRP A 91 -0.49 -15.55 -5.10
N HIS A 92 -0.69 -16.63 -5.87
CA HIS A 92 0.09 -17.88 -5.75
C HIS A 92 0.16 -18.45 -4.33
N SER A 93 -0.90 -18.26 -3.54
CA SER A 93 -1.00 -18.64 -2.12
C SER A 93 -0.25 -17.71 -1.15
N GLU A 94 0.43 -16.68 -1.66
CA GLU A 94 1.02 -15.62 -0.85
C GLU A 94 -0.01 -14.53 -0.55
N VAL A 95 0.04 -14.00 0.68
CA VAL A 95 -0.96 -13.06 1.19
C VAL A 95 -0.37 -11.66 1.33
N GLY A 96 -1.16 -10.67 0.94
CA GLY A 96 -0.95 -9.27 1.22
C GLY A 96 -2.27 -8.61 1.62
N GLU A 97 -2.21 -7.34 1.99
CA GLU A 97 -3.37 -6.60 2.46
C GLU A 97 -3.30 -5.17 1.94
N ILE A 98 -4.44 -4.65 1.50
CA ILE A 98 -4.66 -3.21 1.38
C ILE A 98 -5.51 -2.78 2.56
N VAL A 99 -5.05 -1.79 3.29
CA VAL A 99 -5.81 -1.18 4.39
C VAL A 99 -6.15 0.25 4.01
N VAL A 100 -7.41 0.61 4.20
CA VAL A 100 -7.94 1.95 3.99
C VAL A 100 -8.56 2.45 5.28
N CYS A 101 -8.10 3.59 5.77
CA CYS A 101 -8.66 4.27 6.93
C CYS A 101 -9.08 5.66 6.51
N LEU A 102 -10.31 6.04 6.82
CA LEU A 102 -10.86 7.35 6.48
C LEU A 102 -11.30 8.06 7.76
N GLN A 103 -10.90 9.32 7.89
CA GLN A 103 -11.34 10.24 8.93
C GLN A 103 -12.55 11.01 8.39
N ASP A 104 -13.62 11.07 9.19
CA ASP A 104 -14.82 11.88 8.92
C ASP A 104 -14.54 13.38 9.03
#